data_AF-A0A7S2WNU8-F1
#
_entry.id   AF-A0A7S2WNU8-F1
#
_cell.length_a   1.000
_cell.length_b   1.000
_cell.length_c   1.000
_cell.angle_alpha   90.00
_cell.angle_beta   90.00
_cell.angle_gamma   90.00
#
_symmetry.space_group_name_H-M   'P 1'
#
loop_
_entity.id
_entity.type
_entity.pdbx_description
1 polymer ?
#
loop_
_entity_poly.entity_id
_entity_poly.type
_entity_poly.pdbx_seq_one_letter_code
_entity_poly.pdbx_strand_id
1 'polypeptide(L)'
;RLDIKLPPREEVQEVRTSVAAGAALEGNFTLSFTAVNREGLLIEDTTAPLQYNATAGEVEAALLGLESVFGEVGVSREDCSSPRTGCAWLVTFLRSNSSDGFAITTMTTLRRDIGDAEVDALVESGDIYYPPLQPGTAELWGNDARVLVTEVSQGNAPEPILGSPFTVHVASGVTAPATTIAFGRGLVEGRAGDLSQFTIQAKDGFGNNRMTGQALDRFLVLPFLPFEDFSSAADDRTAVEASVEQHQDGTYAVAFTPTLSGTYTVPVLAADRAEVQLVDVTVTDHQPDHAQRYFQLAMPSLGLQTPPLAWNVEVEDLQDALSTWGIGDGSVSVTRWSEPRDVLQFSYRITFEGYAGDLPLLEAISGRGVNATATAVQDGTCRHIKTSAQPLVPETQALRVASTSPFHGYFRLAFRGHQT
;
A
#
# COMPACT_ATOMS: atom_id res chain seq x y z
N ARG A 1 -5.33 -2.90 -5.31
CA ARG A 1 -5.03 -3.84 -6.42
C ARG A 1 -5.21 -3.08 -7.71
N LEU A 2 -4.22 -3.13 -8.60
CA LEU A 2 -4.25 -2.43 -9.88
C LEU A 2 -4.19 -3.48 -10.99
N ASP A 3 -5.25 -3.53 -11.80
CA ASP A 3 -5.36 -4.42 -12.95
C ASP A 3 -5.02 -3.61 -14.22
N ILE A 4 -3.98 -4.05 -14.94
CA ILE A 4 -3.56 -3.42 -16.20
C ILE A 4 -3.71 -4.47 -17.30
N LYS A 5 -4.45 -4.12 -18.35
CA LYS A 5 -4.77 -5.01 -19.47
C LYS A 5 -4.37 -4.37 -20.81
N LEU A 6 -4.00 -5.19 -21.78
CA LEU A 6 -3.92 -4.79 -23.19
C LEU A 6 -5.32 -4.44 -23.71
N PRO A 7 -5.44 -3.49 -24.65
CA PRO A 7 -6.73 -3.20 -25.26
C PRO A 7 -7.23 -4.40 -26.08
N PRO A 8 -8.56 -4.59 -26.18
CA PRO A 8 -9.12 -5.63 -27.02
C PRO A 8 -8.80 -5.38 -28.50
N ARG A 9 -8.81 -6.45 -29.30
CA ARG A 9 -8.75 -6.38 -30.77
C ARG A 9 -10.13 -6.70 -31.35
N GLU A 10 -10.53 -5.97 -32.38
CA GLU A 10 -11.78 -6.20 -33.10
C GLU A 10 -11.61 -7.35 -34.11
N GLU A 11 -12.68 -8.12 -34.28
CA GLU A 11 -12.77 -9.19 -35.28
C GLU A 11 -13.13 -8.58 -36.63
N VAL A 12 -12.34 -8.85 -37.67
CA VAL A 12 -12.53 -8.30 -39.02
C VAL A 12 -12.46 -9.42 -40.05
N GLN A 13 -13.48 -9.53 -40.89
CA GLN A 13 -13.57 -10.49 -41.99
C GLN A 13 -13.85 -9.78 -43.31
N GLU A 14 -13.17 -10.18 -44.39
CA GLU A 14 -13.45 -9.71 -45.75
C GLU A 14 -14.40 -10.67 -46.45
N VAL A 15 -15.50 -10.16 -46.98
CA VAL A 15 -16.41 -10.88 -47.88
C VAL A 15 -16.20 -10.36 -49.31
N ARG A 16 -15.98 -11.24 -50.28
CA ARG A 16 -15.69 -10.85 -51.67
C ARG A 16 -16.50 -11.66 -52.67
N THR A 17 -17.33 -10.99 -53.48
CA THR A 17 -17.99 -11.59 -54.65
C THR A 17 -17.07 -11.48 -55.87
N SER A 18 -17.02 -12.51 -56.71
CA SER A 18 -16.26 -12.48 -57.97
C SER A 18 -16.84 -13.44 -59.01
N VAL A 19 -16.48 -13.23 -60.27
CA VAL A 19 -16.88 -14.05 -61.43
C VAL A 19 -15.68 -14.23 -62.38
N ALA A 20 -15.73 -15.21 -63.28
CA ALA A 20 -14.71 -15.37 -64.31
C ALA A 20 -14.57 -14.11 -65.20
N ALA A 21 -13.37 -13.90 -65.74
CA ALA A 21 -13.10 -12.79 -66.65
C ALA A 21 -14.06 -12.79 -67.86
N GLY A 22 -14.70 -11.65 -68.13
CA GLY A 22 -15.65 -11.47 -69.23
C GLY A 22 -17.09 -11.93 -68.94
N ALA A 23 -17.37 -12.44 -67.75
CA ALA A 23 -18.72 -12.74 -67.29
C ALA A 23 -19.28 -11.64 -66.38
N ALA A 24 -20.58 -11.71 -66.07
CA ALA A 24 -21.27 -10.77 -65.19
C ALA A 24 -21.92 -11.51 -64.01
N LEU A 25 -21.84 -10.91 -62.82
CA LEU A 25 -22.55 -11.33 -61.62
C LEU A 25 -24.02 -10.89 -61.68
N GLU A 26 -24.90 -11.81 -61.29
CA GLU A 26 -26.33 -11.57 -61.10
C GLU A 26 -26.84 -12.36 -59.88
N GLY A 27 -28.01 -12.00 -59.36
CA GLY A 27 -28.65 -12.69 -58.23
C GLY A 27 -28.19 -12.24 -56.85
N ASN A 28 -28.22 -13.15 -55.90
CA ASN A 28 -28.00 -12.85 -54.50
C ASN A 28 -27.14 -13.94 -53.82
N PHE A 29 -26.63 -13.61 -52.65
CA PHE A 29 -25.93 -14.54 -51.77
C PHE A 29 -26.43 -14.35 -50.34
N THR A 30 -26.12 -15.30 -49.48
CA THR A 30 -26.39 -15.21 -48.04
C THR A 30 -25.08 -15.38 -47.27
N LEU A 31 -25.06 -14.90 -46.04
CA LEU A 31 -23.97 -15.14 -45.10
C LEU A 31 -24.57 -15.87 -43.90
N SER A 32 -23.97 -16.99 -43.51
CA SER A 32 -24.37 -17.72 -42.32
C SER A 32 -23.19 -17.91 -41.38
N PHE A 33 -23.48 -18.07 -40.09
CA PHE A 33 -22.49 -18.59 -39.16
C PHE A 33 -23.18 -19.32 -38.01
N THR A 34 -22.46 -20.27 -37.42
CA THR A 34 -22.94 -21.05 -36.29
C THR A 34 -22.45 -20.44 -34.99
N ALA A 35 -23.35 -19.88 -34.20
CA ALA A 35 -23.04 -19.24 -32.92
C ALA A 35 -24.21 -19.37 -31.95
N VAL A 36 -23.96 -19.05 -30.68
CA VAL A 36 -24.97 -19.15 -29.64
C VAL A 36 -25.90 -17.93 -29.69
N ASN A 37 -27.22 -18.11 -29.59
CA ASN A 37 -28.22 -17.04 -29.52
C ASN A 37 -28.35 -16.43 -28.09
N ARG A 38 -29.20 -15.41 -27.88
CA ARG A 38 -29.41 -14.77 -26.55
C ARG A 38 -29.85 -15.73 -25.45
N GLU A 39 -30.38 -16.89 -25.82
CA GLU A 39 -30.94 -17.88 -24.90
C GLU A 39 -29.91 -18.97 -24.55
N GLY A 40 -28.66 -18.84 -25.03
CA GLY A 40 -27.61 -19.81 -24.79
C GLY A 40 -27.66 -21.02 -25.74
N LEU A 41 -28.49 -20.99 -26.79
CA LEU A 41 -28.64 -22.09 -27.75
C LEU A 41 -27.73 -21.89 -28.98
N LEU A 42 -26.97 -22.93 -29.36
CA LEU A 42 -26.19 -22.93 -30.60
C LEU A 42 -27.13 -23.02 -31.82
N ILE A 43 -27.12 -21.99 -32.66
CA ILE A 43 -27.93 -21.90 -33.88
C ILE A 43 -27.03 -21.65 -35.10
N GLU A 44 -27.46 -22.13 -36.26
CA GLU A 44 -26.94 -21.65 -37.54
C GLU A 44 -27.86 -20.53 -38.00
N ASP A 45 -27.34 -19.31 -38.01
CA ASP A 45 -28.12 -18.13 -38.37
C ASP A 45 -27.68 -17.63 -39.74
N THR A 46 -28.64 -17.22 -40.58
CA THR A 46 -28.41 -16.91 -41.99
C THR A 46 -29.08 -15.60 -42.35
N THR A 47 -28.34 -14.69 -42.98
CA THR A 47 -28.88 -13.40 -43.39
C THR A 47 -30.02 -13.55 -44.39
N ALA A 48 -30.88 -12.54 -44.46
CA ALA A 48 -31.72 -12.35 -45.65
C ALA A 48 -30.85 -12.29 -46.93
N PRO A 49 -31.39 -12.64 -48.12
CA PRO A 49 -30.64 -12.59 -49.37
C PRO A 49 -30.06 -11.20 -49.66
N LEU A 50 -28.74 -11.14 -49.83
CA LEU A 50 -27.98 -9.95 -50.18
C LEU A 50 -27.72 -9.93 -51.68
N GLN A 51 -28.04 -8.83 -52.36
CA GLN A 51 -27.69 -8.70 -53.78
C GLN A 51 -26.17 -8.79 -53.98
N TYR A 52 -25.73 -9.34 -55.11
CA TYR A 52 -24.29 -9.48 -55.45
C TYR A 52 -23.50 -8.16 -55.37
N ASN A 53 -24.20 -7.02 -55.45
CA ASN A 53 -23.69 -5.66 -55.31
C ASN A 53 -24.35 -4.86 -54.17
N ALA A 54 -24.75 -5.53 -53.08
CA ALA A 54 -25.29 -4.88 -51.89
C ALA A 54 -24.40 -3.72 -51.39
N THR A 55 -25.03 -2.65 -50.93
CA THR A 55 -24.38 -1.54 -50.23
C THR A 55 -23.86 -1.98 -48.87
N ALA A 56 -22.92 -1.23 -48.29
CA ALA A 56 -22.41 -1.53 -46.95
C ALA A 56 -23.53 -1.58 -45.90
N GLY A 57 -24.46 -0.61 -45.93
CA GLY A 57 -25.60 -0.57 -45.01
C GLY A 57 -26.60 -1.72 -45.17
N GLU A 58 -26.74 -2.29 -46.38
CA GLU A 58 -27.57 -3.48 -46.59
C GLU A 58 -26.93 -4.73 -45.98
N VAL A 59 -25.61 -4.89 -46.11
CA VAL A 59 -24.86 -6.00 -45.49
C VAL A 59 -24.86 -5.85 -43.96
N GLU A 60 -24.62 -4.64 -43.46
CA GLU A 60 -24.69 -4.31 -42.03
C GLU A 60 -26.07 -4.63 -41.44
N ALA A 61 -27.14 -4.13 -42.05
CA ALA A 61 -28.50 -4.37 -41.58
C ALA A 61 -28.88 -5.86 -41.61
N ALA A 62 -28.39 -6.61 -42.61
CA ALA A 62 -28.66 -8.03 -42.72
C ALA A 62 -27.94 -8.84 -41.63
N LEU A 63 -26.70 -8.48 -41.27
CA LEU A 63 -25.95 -9.10 -40.18
C LEU A 63 -26.50 -8.72 -38.80
N LEU A 64 -26.88 -7.46 -38.58
CA LEU A 64 -27.54 -7.01 -37.35
C LEU A 64 -28.94 -7.63 -37.15
N GLY A 65 -29.53 -8.18 -38.21
CA GLY A 65 -30.80 -8.90 -38.16
C GLY A 65 -30.70 -10.32 -37.61
N LEU A 66 -29.48 -10.84 -37.41
CA LEU A 66 -29.23 -12.19 -36.89
C LEU A 66 -29.36 -12.23 -35.36
N GLU A 67 -30.03 -13.26 -34.85
CA GLU A 67 -30.20 -13.53 -33.42
C GLU A 67 -28.88 -13.86 -32.72
N SER A 68 -27.88 -14.31 -33.48
CA SER A 68 -26.54 -14.67 -33.01
C SER A 68 -25.53 -13.50 -33.00
N VAL A 69 -25.95 -12.29 -33.38
CA VAL A 69 -25.13 -11.06 -33.31
C VAL A 69 -25.56 -10.21 -32.11
N PHE A 70 -24.64 -9.95 -31.18
CA PHE A 70 -24.94 -9.27 -29.89
C PHE A 70 -24.33 -7.87 -29.74
N GLY A 71 -23.70 -7.37 -30.79
CA GLY A 71 -22.98 -6.10 -30.78
C GLY A 71 -23.31 -5.23 -31.98
N GLU A 72 -22.46 -4.23 -32.18
CA GLU A 72 -22.47 -3.43 -33.40
C GLU A 72 -21.67 -4.15 -34.48
N VAL A 73 -22.09 -4.05 -35.73
CA VAL A 73 -21.36 -4.56 -36.88
C VAL A 73 -21.03 -3.36 -37.74
N GLY A 74 -19.75 -3.08 -37.93
CA GLY A 74 -19.30 -2.10 -38.91
C GLY A 74 -19.11 -2.79 -40.26
N VAL A 75 -19.62 -2.22 -41.35
CA VAL A 75 -19.33 -2.70 -42.70
C VAL A 75 -18.78 -1.57 -43.56
N SER A 76 -17.60 -1.77 -44.15
CA SER A 76 -17.06 -0.91 -45.21
C SER A 76 -17.05 -1.64 -46.54
N ARG A 77 -17.11 -0.91 -47.66
CA ARG A 77 -17.09 -1.48 -49.00
C ARG A 77 -15.90 -0.92 -49.77
N GLU A 78 -14.96 -1.78 -50.16
CA GLU A 78 -13.65 -1.33 -50.66
C GLU A 78 -13.48 -1.54 -52.18
N ASP A 79 -13.89 -2.69 -52.73
CA ASP A 79 -13.59 -3.04 -54.14
C ASP A 79 -14.83 -3.23 -55.02
N CYS A 80 -15.65 -2.19 -55.22
CA CYS A 80 -16.88 -2.31 -56.02
C CYS A 80 -17.07 -1.23 -57.10
N SER A 81 -15.98 -0.79 -57.72
CA SER A 81 -16.01 0.12 -58.87
C SER A 81 -16.63 -0.51 -60.13
N SER A 82 -16.56 -1.84 -60.25
CA SER A 82 -17.17 -2.63 -61.31
C SER A 82 -18.07 -3.72 -60.71
N PRO A 83 -19.30 -3.38 -60.28
CA PRO A 83 -20.13 -4.30 -59.49
C PRO A 83 -20.47 -5.61 -60.21
N ARG A 84 -20.53 -5.59 -61.54
CA ARG A 84 -20.79 -6.78 -62.35
C ARG A 84 -19.62 -7.79 -62.35
N THR A 85 -18.42 -7.40 -61.93
CA THR A 85 -17.26 -8.30 -61.86
C THR A 85 -16.89 -8.71 -60.43
N GLY A 86 -17.35 -7.96 -59.42
CA GLY A 86 -17.12 -8.28 -58.01
C GLY A 86 -17.23 -7.05 -57.11
N CYS A 87 -17.51 -7.31 -55.83
CA CYS A 87 -17.50 -6.33 -54.74
C CYS A 87 -16.83 -6.95 -53.51
N ALA A 88 -16.15 -6.14 -52.70
CA ALA A 88 -15.62 -6.56 -51.40
C ALA A 88 -16.17 -5.71 -50.26
N TRP A 89 -16.40 -6.36 -49.12
CA TRP A 89 -16.86 -5.74 -47.88
C TRP A 89 -15.94 -6.17 -46.73
N LEU A 90 -15.48 -5.22 -45.91
CA LEU A 90 -14.87 -5.53 -44.62
C LEU A 90 -15.95 -5.46 -43.56
N VAL A 91 -16.19 -6.58 -42.89
CA VAL A 91 -17.13 -6.75 -41.80
C VAL A 91 -16.34 -6.74 -40.50
N THR A 92 -16.54 -5.72 -39.68
CA THR A 92 -15.94 -5.58 -38.36
C THR A 92 -17.00 -5.84 -37.30
N PHE A 93 -16.81 -6.88 -36.50
CA PHE A 93 -17.67 -7.12 -35.35
C PHE A 93 -17.15 -6.31 -34.16
N LEU A 94 -17.89 -5.27 -33.80
CA LEU A 94 -17.56 -4.37 -32.70
C LEU A 94 -18.07 -4.96 -31.39
N ARG A 95 -17.22 -4.95 -30.37
CA ARG A 95 -17.61 -5.39 -29.02
C ARG A 95 -18.54 -4.36 -28.41
N SER A 96 -19.68 -4.79 -27.89
CA SER A 96 -20.48 -3.96 -26.99
C SER A 96 -19.72 -3.82 -25.66
N ASN A 97 -19.61 -2.60 -25.13
CA ASN A 97 -19.00 -2.34 -23.82
C ASN A 97 -19.85 -2.87 -22.64
N SER A 98 -20.95 -3.58 -22.92
CA SER A 98 -21.79 -4.21 -21.92
C SER A 98 -21.12 -5.48 -21.40
N SER A 99 -21.04 -5.60 -20.08
CA SER A 99 -20.65 -6.80 -19.33
C SER A 99 -21.51 -8.05 -19.60
N ASP A 100 -22.46 -7.97 -20.52
CA ASP A 100 -23.32 -9.06 -20.95
C ASP A 100 -22.60 -9.85 -22.05
N GLY A 101 -21.51 -10.52 -21.65
CA GLY A 101 -20.75 -11.39 -22.53
C GLY A 101 -21.57 -12.60 -22.94
N PHE A 102 -21.89 -12.72 -24.22
CA PHE A 102 -22.25 -14.00 -24.83
C PHE A 102 -21.90 -13.98 -26.32
N ALA A 103 -20.81 -14.66 -26.70
CA ALA A 103 -20.69 -15.39 -27.96
C ALA A 103 -19.58 -16.43 -27.76
N ILE A 104 -19.97 -17.71 -27.73
CA ILE A 104 -19.13 -18.87 -27.41
C ILE A 104 -18.62 -19.50 -28.70
N THR A 105 -17.33 -19.86 -28.69
CA THR A 105 -16.58 -20.69 -29.64
C THR A 105 -17.38 -21.88 -30.19
N THR A 106 -17.24 -22.16 -31.50
CA THR A 106 -17.73 -23.36 -32.19
C THR A 106 -17.46 -24.65 -31.39
N MET A 107 -18.52 -25.20 -30.79
CA MET A 107 -18.50 -26.33 -29.84
C MET A 107 -18.41 -27.73 -30.48
N THR A 108 -18.00 -27.85 -31.75
CA THR A 108 -18.01 -29.14 -32.46
C THR A 108 -16.63 -29.76 -32.70
N THR A 109 -15.53 -29.01 -32.62
CA THR A 109 -14.17 -29.54 -32.84
C THR A 109 -13.32 -29.69 -31.58
N LEU A 110 -13.61 -28.99 -30.48
CA LEU A 110 -12.75 -29.00 -29.27
C LEU A 110 -13.16 -30.00 -28.17
N ARG A 111 -14.43 -30.43 -28.13
CA ARG A 111 -14.91 -31.42 -27.12
C ARG A 111 -14.24 -32.78 -27.20
N ARG A 112 -13.56 -33.10 -28.32
CA ARG A 112 -12.81 -34.35 -28.46
C ARG A 112 -11.37 -34.28 -27.98
N ASP A 113 -10.79 -33.09 -27.83
CA ASP A 113 -9.34 -32.97 -27.67
C ASP A 113 -8.85 -32.35 -26.35
N ILE A 114 -9.65 -31.55 -25.61
CA ILE A 114 -9.10 -30.76 -24.48
C ILE A 114 -9.86 -30.80 -23.13
N GLY A 115 -11.01 -31.48 -23.04
CA GLY A 115 -11.70 -31.74 -21.77
C GLY A 115 -12.49 -30.56 -21.17
N ASP A 116 -13.46 -30.88 -20.31
CA ASP A 116 -14.56 -29.98 -19.91
C ASP A 116 -14.12 -28.74 -19.09
N ALA A 117 -13.00 -28.81 -18.37
CA ALA A 117 -12.53 -27.72 -17.50
C ALA A 117 -11.88 -26.55 -18.25
N GLU A 118 -11.29 -26.80 -19.43
CA GLU A 118 -10.68 -25.76 -20.27
C GLU A 118 -11.73 -24.99 -21.08
N VAL A 119 -12.86 -25.65 -21.34
CA VAL A 119 -14.06 -25.06 -21.92
C VAL A 119 -14.71 -24.05 -20.96
N ASP A 120 -14.84 -24.37 -19.67
CA ASP A 120 -15.41 -23.46 -18.68
C ASP A 120 -14.55 -22.19 -18.49
N ALA A 121 -13.22 -22.31 -18.59
CA ALA A 121 -12.30 -21.17 -18.51
C ALA A 121 -12.41 -20.18 -19.68
N LEU A 122 -12.73 -20.67 -20.88
CA LEU A 122 -12.96 -19.85 -22.08
C LEU A 122 -14.37 -19.21 -22.10
N VAL A 123 -15.34 -19.83 -21.43
CA VAL A 123 -16.67 -19.25 -21.24
C VAL A 123 -16.62 -18.11 -20.20
N GLU A 124 -15.79 -18.23 -19.16
CA GLU A 124 -15.60 -17.17 -18.16
C GLU A 124 -14.82 -15.94 -18.68
N SER A 125 -14.05 -16.05 -19.77
CA SER A 125 -13.23 -14.95 -20.28
C SER A 125 -14.01 -13.89 -21.08
N GLY A 126 -15.24 -14.18 -21.51
CA GLY A 126 -16.05 -13.27 -22.32
C GLY A 126 -15.45 -13.01 -23.71
N ASP A 127 -14.68 -13.97 -24.23
CA ASP A 127 -14.10 -13.91 -25.57
C ASP A 127 -15.19 -14.09 -26.64
N ILE A 128 -15.72 -12.97 -27.12
CA ILE A 128 -16.60 -12.92 -28.30
C ILE A 128 -15.75 -13.23 -29.53
N TYR A 129 -15.70 -14.50 -29.93
CA TYR A 129 -15.15 -14.94 -31.20
C TYR A 129 -16.29 -15.18 -32.19
N TYR A 130 -16.36 -14.38 -33.25
CA TYR A 130 -17.27 -14.66 -34.37
C TYR A 130 -16.55 -15.60 -35.35
N PRO A 131 -17.05 -16.83 -35.57
CA PRO A 131 -16.42 -17.72 -36.53
C PRO A 131 -16.50 -17.12 -37.96
N PRO A 132 -15.68 -17.61 -38.90
CA PRO A 132 -15.73 -17.17 -40.28
C PRO A 132 -17.14 -17.31 -40.88
N LEU A 133 -17.64 -16.24 -41.50
CA LEU A 133 -18.91 -16.27 -42.23
C LEU A 133 -18.84 -17.30 -43.35
N GLN A 134 -19.89 -18.10 -43.48
CA GLN A 134 -20.07 -19.09 -44.52
C GLN A 134 -20.99 -18.52 -45.60
N PRO A 135 -20.51 -18.38 -46.85
CA PRO A 135 -21.35 -17.83 -47.90
C PRO A 135 -22.27 -18.89 -48.51
N GLY A 136 -23.56 -18.59 -48.56
CA GLY A 136 -24.53 -19.33 -49.37
C GLY A 136 -24.63 -18.73 -50.78
N THR A 137 -24.25 -19.47 -51.80
CA THR A 137 -24.17 -18.97 -53.20
C THR A 137 -25.16 -19.62 -54.16
N ALA A 138 -26.19 -20.31 -53.66
CA ALA A 138 -27.13 -21.09 -54.47
C ALA A 138 -27.93 -20.23 -55.47
N GLU A 139 -28.13 -18.96 -55.16
CA GLU A 139 -28.86 -17.98 -55.98
C GLU A 139 -27.93 -16.92 -56.61
N LEU A 140 -26.61 -17.18 -56.59
CA LEU A 140 -25.61 -16.33 -57.24
C LEU A 140 -25.32 -16.87 -58.63
N TRP A 141 -25.47 -16.02 -59.65
CA TRP A 141 -25.36 -16.42 -61.05
C TRP A 141 -24.20 -15.70 -61.74
N GLY A 142 -23.62 -16.39 -62.72
CA GLY A 142 -22.45 -15.95 -63.47
C GLY A 142 -21.48 -17.11 -63.69
N ASN A 143 -20.66 -17.03 -64.73
CA ASN A 143 -19.67 -18.07 -65.00
C ASN A 143 -18.60 -18.06 -63.89
N ASP A 144 -18.49 -19.16 -63.12
CA ASP A 144 -17.58 -19.24 -61.96
C ASP A 144 -17.84 -18.16 -60.90
N ALA A 145 -19.12 -17.81 -60.71
CA ALA A 145 -19.54 -16.89 -59.65
C ALA A 145 -19.26 -17.50 -58.27
N ARG A 146 -18.59 -16.75 -57.40
CA ARG A 146 -18.24 -17.19 -56.04
C ARG A 146 -18.26 -16.04 -55.06
N VAL A 147 -18.44 -16.41 -53.79
CA VAL A 147 -18.21 -15.55 -52.65
C VAL A 147 -17.10 -16.17 -51.81
N LEU A 148 -16.06 -15.40 -51.52
CA LEU A 148 -14.97 -15.80 -50.64
C LEU A 148 -15.04 -14.99 -49.36
N VAL A 149 -14.88 -15.66 -48.22
CA VAL A 149 -14.76 -15.01 -46.91
C VAL A 149 -13.35 -15.27 -46.38
N THR A 150 -12.65 -14.22 -45.92
CA THR A 150 -11.32 -14.33 -45.30
C THR A 150 -11.27 -13.61 -43.95
N GLU A 151 -10.60 -14.20 -42.96
CA GLU A 151 -10.35 -13.56 -41.66
C GLU A 151 -9.15 -12.62 -41.80
N VAL A 152 -9.37 -11.33 -41.58
CA VAL A 152 -8.35 -10.27 -41.69
C VAL A 152 -7.70 -10.02 -40.33
N SER A 153 -8.49 -10.06 -39.25
CA SER A 153 -8.03 -9.87 -37.88
C SER A 153 -8.89 -10.67 -36.93
N GLN A 154 -8.27 -11.55 -36.15
CA GLN A 154 -8.93 -12.28 -35.07
C GLN A 154 -9.17 -11.35 -33.86
N GLY A 155 -10.40 -11.30 -33.38
CA GLY A 155 -10.79 -10.57 -32.17
C GLY A 155 -10.20 -11.19 -30.90
N ASN A 156 -9.80 -10.37 -29.92
CA ASN A 156 -9.27 -10.85 -28.63
C ASN A 156 -9.71 -9.94 -27.47
N ALA A 157 -9.98 -10.52 -26.29
CA ALA A 157 -10.35 -9.76 -25.10
C ALA A 157 -9.20 -8.98 -24.48
N PRO A 158 -9.50 -8.04 -23.58
CA PRO A 158 -8.48 -7.35 -22.81
C PRO A 158 -7.70 -8.35 -21.96
N GLU A 159 -6.45 -8.60 -22.31
CA GLU A 159 -5.58 -9.55 -21.63
C GLU A 159 -4.73 -8.86 -20.56
N PRO A 160 -4.62 -9.39 -19.33
CA PRO A 160 -3.70 -8.85 -18.33
C PRO A 160 -2.26 -8.83 -18.85
N ILE A 161 -1.54 -7.73 -18.61
CA ILE A 161 -0.10 -7.71 -18.88
C ILE A 161 0.64 -8.64 -17.89
N LEU A 162 1.84 -9.08 -18.26
CA LEU A 162 2.68 -9.89 -17.39
C LEU A 162 2.86 -9.22 -16.01
N GLY A 163 2.50 -9.96 -14.95
CA GLY A 163 2.59 -9.49 -13.56
C GLY A 163 1.36 -8.71 -13.06
N SER A 164 0.37 -8.42 -13.91
CA SER A 164 -0.95 -7.95 -13.46
C SER A 164 -1.76 -9.14 -12.92
N PRO A 165 -2.48 -8.99 -11.79
CA PRO A 165 -2.65 -7.79 -10.98
C PRO A 165 -1.43 -7.40 -10.14
N PHE A 166 -1.21 -6.09 -10.00
CA PHE A 166 -0.22 -5.56 -9.04
C PHE A 166 -0.86 -5.27 -7.68
N THR A 167 -0.19 -5.73 -6.62
CA THR A 167 -0.54 -5.38 -5.23
C THR A 167 0.25 -4.16 -4.80
N VAL A 168 -0.46 -3.11 -4.40
CA VAL A 168 0.12 -1.89 -3.83
C VAL A 168 -0.15 -1.91 -2.33
N HIS A 169 0.92 -1.88 -1.54
CA HIS A 169 0.83 -1.71 -0.09
C HIS A 169 0.94 -0.22 0.23
N VAL A 170 -0.15 0.36 0.73
CA VAL A 170 -0.17 1.73 1.24
C VAL A 170 0.02 1.66 2.74
N ALA A 171 1.16 2.14 3.23
CA ALA A 171 1.46 2.24 4.65
C ALA A 171 1.39 3.71 5.10
N SER A 172 1.20 3.93 6.39
CA SER A 172 1.29 5.26 6.98
C SER A 172 2.72 5.79 6.92
N GLY A 173 2.84 7.12 6.88
CA GLY A 173 4.14 7.82 6.92
C GLY A 173 4.82 7.76 8.29
N VAL A 174 5.90 8.54 8.42
CA VAL A 174 6.56 8.78 9.71
C VAL A 174 5.60 9.51 10.66
N THR A 175 5.77 9.28 11.97
CA THR A 175 4.92 9.89 12.98
C THR A 175 5.01 11.41 12.96
N ALA A 176 3.85 12.05 13.01
CA ALA A 176 3.70 13.49 13.15
C ALA A 176 3.09 13.79 14.53
N PRO A 177 3.80 14.56 15.40
CA PRO A 177 3.28 14.90 16.71
C PRO A 177 1.92 15.62 16.66
N ALA A 178 1.73 16.50 15.67
CA ALA A 178 0.53 17.32 15.54
C ALA A 178 -0.78 16.53 15.34
N THR A 179 -0.72 15.37 14.67
CA THR A 179 -1.87 14.51 14.40
C THR A 179 -2.00 13.34 15.37
N THR A 180 -0.92 13.00 16.07
CA THR A 180 -0.88 11.98 17.12
C THR A 180 -1.79 12.35 18.28
N ILE A 181 -2.46 11.36 18.87
CA ILE A 181 -3.45 11.55 19.93
C ILE A 181 -3.14 10.67 21.14
N ALA A 182 -3.63 11.08 22.31
CA ALA A 182 -3.69 10.24 23.50
C ALA A 182 -5.14 10.16 24.02
N PHE A 183 -5.49 9.02 24.60
CA PHE A 183 -6.81 8.76 25.18
C PHE A 183 -6.71 7.73 26.31
N GLY A 184 -7.63 7.77 27.25
CA GLY A 184 -7.68 6.82 28.37
C GLY A 184 -8.02 7.51 29.69
N ARG A 185 -8.44 6.71 30.67
CA ARG A 185 -8.94 7.20 31.96
C ARG A 185 -7.88 7.99 32.74
N GLY A 186 -6.61 7.59 32.66
CA GLY A 186 -5.50 8.26 33.37
C GLY A 186 -5.22 9.69 32.93
N LEU A 187 -5.81 10.17 31.83
CA LEU A 187 -5.78 11.59 31.43
C LEU A 187 -6.91 12.43 32.04
N VAL A 188 -7.94 11.78 32.60
CA VAL A 188 -9.17 12.42 33.08
C VAL A 188 -9.25 12.36 34.60
N GLU A 189 -8.96 11.19 35.18
CA GLU A 189 -9.01 10.97 36.61
C GLU A 189 -8.02 9.88 37.04
N GLY A 190 -7.57 9.98 38.29
CA GLY A 190 -6.68 9.03 38.93
C GLY A 190 -6.83 9.10 40.45
N ARG A 191 -6.34 8.08 41.14
CA ARG A 191 -6.32 8.04 42.60
C ARG A 191 -4.88 8.01 43.09
N ALA A 192 -4.57 8.87 44.06
CA ALA A 192 -3.25 8.90 44.67
C ALA A 192 -2.90 7.52 45.27
N GLY A 193 -1.72 7.01 44.93
CA GLY A 193 -1.22 5.68 45.27
C GLY A 193 -1.65 4.56 44.31
N ASP A 194 -2.60 4.80 43.42
CA ASP A 194 -3.07 3.81 42.45
C ASP A 194 -2.51 4.08 41.05
N LEU A 195 -2.27 3.02 40.28
CA LEU A 195 -1.76 3.10 38.91
C LEU A 195 -2.76 3.83 38.00
N SER A 196 -2.30 4.89 37.33
CA SER A 196 -3.04 5.63 36.31
C SER A 196 -2.49 5.30 34.93
N GLN A 197 -3.38 4.98 33.97
CA GLN A 197 -2.99 4.51 32.64
C GLN A 197 -3.77 5.20 31.53
N PHE A 198 -3.09 5.42 30.41
CA PHE A 198 -3.70 5.86 29.15
C PHE A 198 -2.88 5.34 27.95
N THR A 199 -3.36 5.60 26.74
CA THR A 199 -2.74 5.12 25.50
C THR A 199 -2.48 6.28 24.55
N ILE A 200 -1.31 6.27 23.91
CA ILE A 200 -0.97 7.13 22.78
C ILE A 200 -1.20 6.33 21.49
N GLN A 201 -1.87 6.91 20.50
CA GLN A 201 -1.94 6.38 19.14
C GLN A 201 -1.09 7.28 18.23
N ALA A 202 0.08 6.76 17.84
CA ALA A 202 0.95 7.44 16.90
C ALA A 202 0.29 7.48 15.51
N LYS A 203 0.38 8.64 14.87
CA LYS A 203 -0.23 8.93 13.57
C LYS A 203 0.73 9.66 12.66
N ASP A 204 0.63 9.42 11.36
CA ASP A 204 1.37 10.19 10.35
C ASP A 204 0.76 11.59 10.12
N GLY A 205 1.41 12.39 9.28
CA GLY A 205 0.95 13.75 8.95
C GLY A 205 -0.44 13.83 8.29
N PHE A 206 -0.98 12.72 7.78
CA PHE A 206 -2.32 12.61 7.19
C PHE A 206 -3.36 12.07 8.18
N GLY A 207 -2.94 11.72 9.42
CA GLY A 207 -3.80 11.18 10.46
C GLY A 207 -4.01 9.67 10.39
N ASN A 208 -3.30 8.96 9.50
CA ASN A 208 -3.32 7.50 9.46
C ASN A 208 -2.58 6.93 10.67
N ASN A 209 -3.09 5.83 11.23
CA ASN A 209 -2.41 5.15 12.32
C ASN A 209 -1.08 4.56 11.84
N ARG A 210 -0.05 4.70 12.66
CA ARG A 210 1.17 3.89 12.57
C ARG A 210 0.78 2.42 12.76
N MET A 211 1.50 1.51 12.10
CA MET A 211 1.22 0.07 12.11
C MET A 211 2.37 -0.72 12.72
N THR A 212 2.08 -1.94 13.15
CA THR A 212 3.10 -2.89 13.63
C THR A 212 4.20 -3.10 12.57
N GLY A 213 5.45 -3.17 13.00
CA GLY A 213 6.61 -3.41 12.13
C GLY A 213 7.23 -2.17 11.49
N GLN A 214 6.67 -0.99 11.73
CA GLN A 214 7.34 0.28 11.40
C GLN A 214 8.33 0.68 12.51
N ALA A 215 9.26 1.59 12.19
CA ALA A 215 10.22 2.11 13.17
C ALA A 215 9.53 2.62 14.44
N LEU A 216 10.13 2.35 15.59
CA LEU A 216 9.60 2.72 16.90
C LEU A 216 9.57 4.24 17.05
N ASP A 217 8.48 4.78 17.58
CA ASP A 217 8.36 6.18 17.97
C ASP A 217 8.77 6.33 19.44
N ARG A 218 9.30 7.50 19.82
CA ARG A 218 9.65 7.80 21.21
C ARG A 218 8.75 8.89 21.75
N PHE A 219 8.25 8.66 22.95
CA PHE A 219 7.44 9.63 23.69
C PHE A 219 8.03 9.85 25.07
N LEU A 220 8.07 11.12 25.48
CA LEU A 220 8.36 11.54 26.84
C LEU A 220 7.06 12.02 27.47
N VAL A 221 6.71 11.45 28.63
CA VAL A 221 5.51 11.82 29.39
C VAL A 221 5.91 12.18 30.81
N LEU A 222 5.60 13.42 31.21
CA LEU A 222 6.05 13.99 32.49
C LEU A 222 4.86 14.48 33.35
N PRO A 223 4.07 13.58 33.98
CA PRO A 223 3.05 13.99 34.93
C PRO A 223 3.67 14.78 36.10
N PHE A 224 3.17 15.98 36.36
CA PHE A 224 3.58 16.79 37.52
C PHE A 224 2.40 17.55 38.13
N LEU A 225 2.48 17.83 39.42
CA LEU A 225 1.56 18.78 40.08
C LEU A 225 2.14 20.19 39.95
N PRO A 226 1.48 21.12 39.26
CA PRO A 226 1.92 22.52 39.26
C PRO A 226 1.75 23.09 40.68
N PHE A 227 2.84 23.55 41.30
CA PHE A 227 2.77 24.35 42.52
C PHE A 227 2.35 25.80 42.18
N GLU A 228 1.56 26.43 43.06
CA GLU A 228 1.06 27.80 42.84
C GLU A 228 2.18 28.87 42.92
N ASP A 229 3.31 28.60 43.59
CA ASP A 229 4.45 29.52 43.72
C ASP A 229 5.72 28.99 43.03
N PHE A 230 5.99 29.52 41.83
CA PHE A 230 7.17 29.24 40.98
C PHE A 230 8.49 29.85 41.52
N SER A 231 8.68 29.98 42.84
CA SER A 231 9.75 30.85 43.38
C SER A 231 11.05 30.17 43.82
N SER A 232 11.22 28.85 43.65
CA SER A 232 12.56 28.26 43.79
C SER A 232 12.72 26.98 42.97
N ALA A 233 13.81 26.92 42.22
CA ALA A 233 14.27 25.78 41.43
C ALA A 233 14.72 24.57 42.31
N ALA A 234 14.14 24.41 43.49
CA ALA A 234 14.51 23.40 44.50
C ALA A 234 13.37 22.43 44.86
N ASP A 235 12.20 22.55 44.23
CA ASP A 235 11.04 21.68 44.47
C ASP A 235 10.58 20.88 43.24
N ASP A 236 11.57 20.54 42.40
CA ASP A 236 11.52 19.66 41.22
C ASP A 236 11.26 18.16 41.57
N ARG A 237 10.51 17.89 42.64
CA ARG A 237 10.39 16.56 43.27
C ARG A 237 9.07 15.83 43.03
N THR A 238 8.22 16.29 42.10
CA THR A 238 6.95 15.60 41.79
C THR A 238 6.77 15.21 40.33
N ALA A 239 7.63 15.68 39.41
CA ALA A 239 7.63 15.20 38.04
C ALA A 239 8.28 13.82 38.01
N VAL A 240 7.48 12.78 37.82
CA VAL A 240 7.97 11.40 37.66
C VAL A 240 7.72 11.01 36.22
N GLU A 241 8.77 10.68 35.47
CA GLU A 241 8.62 10.19 34.11
C GLU A 241 7.72 8.94 34.09
N ALA A 242 6.67 8.97 33.27
CA ALA A 242 5.77 7.84 33.13
C ALA A 242 6.44 6.73 32.33
N SER A 243 6.12 5.48 32.63
CA SER A 243 6.55 4.38 31.76
C SER A 243 5.78 4.43 30.44
N VAL A 244 6.49 4.24 29.33
CA VAL A 244 5.91 4.20 27.98
C VAL A 244 6.34 2.90 27.32
N GLU A 245 5.38 2.01 27.10
CA GLU A 245 5.62 0.70 26.48
C GLU A 245 4.92 0.61 25.13
N GLN A 246 5.64 0.17 24.11
CA GLN A 246 5.05 0.00 22.80
C GLN A 246 4.14 -1.24 22.77
N HIS A 247 2.97 -1.08 22.17
CA HIS A 247 2.02 -2.14 21.85
C HIS A 247 1.89 -2.31 20.33
N GLN A 248 1.01 -3.21 19.88
CA GLN A 248 0.72 -3.40 18.46
C GLN A 248 0.03 -2.16 17.85
N ASP A 249 0.09 -2.07 16.52
CA ASP A 249 -0.64 -1.10 15.70
C ASP A 249 -0.34 0.38 16.04
N GLY A 250 0.94 0.65 16.31
CA GLY A 250 1.43 2.01 16.56
C GLY A 250 0.86 2.65 17.83
N THR A 251 0.46 1.81 18.80
CA THR A 251 -0.03 2.25 20.10
C THR A 251 1.04 2.14 21.16
N TYR A 252 1.00 3.02 22.15
CA TYR A 252 1.94 3.07 23.27
C TYR A 252 1.14 3.17 24.57
N ALA A 253 1.31 2.20 25.46
CA ALA A 253 0.72 2.21 26.78
C ALA A 253 1.55 3.09 27.71
N VAL A 254 0.88 4.02 28.37
CA VAL A 254 1.51 4.93 29.34
C VAL A 254 0.98 4.61 30.73
N ALA A 255 1.89 4.51 31.69
CA ALA A 255 1.52 4.28 33.08
C ALA A 255 2.32 5.16 34.06
N PHE A 256 1.63 5.74 35.03
CA PHE A 256 2.24 6.51 36.12
C PHE A 256 1.41 6.37 37.40
N THR A 257 2.02 6.60 38.56
CA THR A 257 1.33 6.52 39.86
C THR A 257 1.37 7.88 40.56
N PRO A 258 0.29 8.67 40.54
CA PRO A 258 0.25 9.93 41.28
C PRO A 258 0.38 9.63 42.79
N THR A 259 1.24 10.34 43.50
CA THR A 259 1.48 10.12 44.94
C THR A 259 0.69 11.07 45.83
N LEU A 260 0.23 12.19 45.27
CA LEU A 260 -0.52 13.22 45.96
C LEU A 260 -1.86 13.45 45.27
N SER A 261 -2.86 13.93 46.01
CA SER A 261 -4.12 14.37 45.42
C SER A 261 -3.97 15.78 44.87
N GLY A 262 -4.39 16.01 43.64
CA GLY A 262 -4.40 17.34 43.01
C GLY A 262 -4.65 17.28 41.51
N THR A 263 -4.65 18.44 40.87
CA THR A 263 -4.78 18.56 39.41
C THR A 263 -3.39 18.43 38.78
N TYR A 264 -3.11 17.30 38.16
CA TYR A 264 -1.84 17.06 37.45
C TYR A 264 -1.87 17.68 36.06
N THR A 265 -0.74 18.23 35.64
CA THR A 265 -0.42 18.48 34.23
C THR A 265 0.30 17.25 33.69
N VAL A 266 -0.15 16.72 32.55
CA VAL A 266 0.48 15.55 31.90
C VAL A 266 0.88 15.92 30.47
N PRO A 267 2.06 16.53 30.26
CA PRO A 267 2.60 16.77 28.93
C PRO A 267 2.93 15.43 28.27
N VAL A 268 2.51 15.29 27.01
CA VAL A 268 2.88 14.15 26.18
C VAL A 268 3.65 14.68 24.99
N LEU A 269 4.94 14.38 24.94
CA LEU A 269 5.90 14.91 23.98
C LEU A 269 6.36 13.75 23.09
N ALA A 270 6.38 13.97 21.77
CA ALA A 270 6.96 13.05 20.81
C ALA A 270 8.35 13.53 20.40
N ALA A 271 9.31 12.62 20.24
CA ALA A 271 10.62 12.94 19.68
C ALA A 271 10.47 13.53 18.26
N ASP A 272 11.22 14.59 17.99
CA ASP A 272 11.31 15.25 16.68
C ASP A 272 12.71 15.03 16.07
N ARG A 273 13.75 15.21 16.89
CA ARG A 273 15.14 14.87 16.54
C ARG A 273 15.83 14.20 17.71
N ALA A 274 16.62 13.17 17.40
CA ALA A 274 17.48 12.53 18.39
C ALA A 274 18.67 13.43 18.74
N GLU A 275 19.13 13.33 19.98
CA GLU A 275 20.40 13.93 20.42
C GLU A 275 21.57 13.25 19.69
N VAL A 276 22.52 14.05 19.21
CA VAL A 276 23.77 13.58 18.62
C VAL A 276 24.95 14.28 19.27
N GLN A 277 25.85 13.49 19.84
CA GLN A 277 27.09 13.97 20.44
C GLN A 277 28.29 13.27 19.81
N LEU A 278 29.43 13.96 19.82
CA LEU A 278 30.69 13.48 19.26
C LEU A 278 31.73 13.40 20.36
N VAL A 279 32.40 12.24 20.46
CA VAL A 279 33.50 12.00 21.39
C VAL A 279 34.78 11.80 20.58
N ASP A 280 35.75 12.68 20.78
CA ASP A 280 37.09 12.54 20.24
C ASP A 280 38.02 11.97 21.30
N VAL A 281 38.81 10.99 20.91
CA VAL A 281 39.77 10.28 21.77
C VAL A 281 41.12 10.28 21.09
N THR A 282 42.09 10.98 21.67
CA THR A 282 43.46 11.09 21.15
C THR A 282 44.45 10.52 22.15
N VAL A 283 45.34 9.64 21.70
CA VAL A 283 46.48 9.21 22.49
C VAL A 283 47.48 10.35 22.66
N THR A 284 47.89 10.62 23.89
CA THR A 284 48.78 11.74 24.22
C THR A 284 50.17 11.35 24.69
N ASP A 285 50.39 10.08 25.05
CA ASP A 285 51.71 9.61 25.47
C ASP A 285 52.46 8.83 24.38
N HIS A 286 53.79 8.91 24.42
CA HIS A 286 54.67 8.24 23.47
C HIS A 286 55.04 6.79 23.88
N GLN A 287 54.32 6.19 24.84
CA GLN A 287 54.63 4.83 25.27
C GLN A 287 54.22 3.82 24.19
N PRO A 288 55.06 2.82 23.87
CA PRO A 288 54.78 1.86 22.80
C PRO A 288 53.68 0.85 23.17
N ASP A 289 53.39 0.67 24.48
CA ASP A 289 52.29 -0.17 24.95
C ASP A 289 51.01 0.67 25.10
N HIS A 290 50.00 0.34 24.30
CA HIS A 290 48.72 1.02 24.26
C HIS A 290 47.61 0.26 24.99
N ALA A 291 47.89 -0.94 25.53
CA ALA A 291 46.88 -1.86 26.06
C ALA A 291 46.23 -1.40 27.38
N GLN A 292 46.85 -0.44 28.09
CA GLN A 292 46.38 0.05 29.39
C GLN A 292 45.74 1.44 29.32
N ARG A 293 45.47 1.94 28.10
CA ARG A 293 44.92 3.28 27.88
C ARG A 293 43.41 3.25 27.84
N TYR A 294 42.80 4.18 28.54
CA TYR A 294 41.36 4.22 28.70
C TYR A 294 40.83 5.64 28.85
N PHE A 295 39.53 5.78 28.67
CA PHE A 295 38.73 6.95 29.03
C PHE A 295 37.40 6.48 29.63
N GLN A 296 36.60 7.39 30.17
CA GLN A 296 35.24 7.11 30.61
C GLN A 296 34.31 8.19 30.07
N LEU A 297 33.04 7.85 29.92
CA LEU A 297 31.99 8.80 29.62
C LEU A 297 31.05 8.91 30.82
N ALA A 298 30.56 10.11 31.10
CA ALA A 298 29.62 10.34 32.19
C ALA A 298 28.54 11.36 31.80
N MET A 299 27.38 11.26 32.46
CA MET A 299 26.38 12.30 32.55
C MET A 299 26.11 12.56 34.04
N PRO A 300 26.91 13.45 34.69
CA PRO A 300 26.85 13.64 36.14
C PRO A 300 25.47 14.07 36.66
N SER A 301 24.73 14.86 35.87
CA SER A 301 23.37 15.29 36.20
C SER A 301 22.38 14.14 36.33
N LEU A 302 22.65 13.00 35.68
CA LEU A 302 21.85 11.78 35.76
C LEU A 302 22.52 10.72 36.66
N GLY A 303 23.69 10.99 37.22
CA GLY A 303 24.46 10.03 38.01
C GLY A 303 24.97 8.83 37.21
N LEU A 304 25.12 8.98 35.89
CA LEU A 304 25.51 7.92 34.97
C LEU A 304 27.00 8.02 34.61
N GLN A 305 27.67 6.88 34.57
CA GLN A 305 29.07 6.78 34.16
C GLN A 305 29.37 5.39 33.60
N THR A 306 30.18 5.31 32.55
CA THR A 306 30.65 4.03 32.00
C THR A 306 31.77 3.43 32.85
N PRO A 307 31.98 2.10 32.80
CA PRO A 307 33.27 1.52 33.15
C PRO A 307 34.42 2.13 32.32
N PRO A 308 35.69 1.92 32.70
CA PRO A 308 36.84 2.27 31.87
C PRO A 308 36.73 1.64 30.47
N LEU A 309 36.69 2.48 29.44
CA LEU A 309 36.63 2.08 28.03
C LEU A 309 38.03 2.17 27.43
N ALA A 310 38.44 1.16 26.66
CA ALA A 310 39.71 1.22 25.93
C ALA A 310 39.72 2.44 25.00
N TRP A 311 40.88 3.08 24.82
CA TRP A 311 41.03 4.25 23.94
C TRP A 311 40.57 4.00 22.49
N ASN A 312 40.67 2.75 22.03
CA ASN A 312 40.26 2.24 20.73
C ASN A 312 39.05 1.30 20.83
N VAL A 313 38.16 1.53 21.81
CA VAL A 313 36.96 0.71 22.04
C VAL A 313 36.21 0.46 20.72
N GLU A 314 35.75 -0.78 20.53
CA GLU A 314 34.95 -1.13 19.36
C GLU A 314 33.54 -0.53 19.49
N VAL A 315 32.89 -0.32 18.35
CA VAL A 315 31.63 0.42 18.28
C VAL A 315 30.55 -0.27 19.12
N GLU A 316 30.50 -1.59 19.06
CA GLU A 316 29.55 -2.43 19.78
C GLU A 316 29.75 -2.34 21.30
N ASP A 317 30.99 -2.39 21.78
CA ASP A 317 31.31 -2.29 23.21
C ASP A 317 30.94 -0.92 23.80
N LEU A 318 31.16 0.15 23.04
CA LEU A 318 30.77 1.51 23.44
C LEU A 318 29.24 1.65 23.43
N GLN A 319 28.57 1.12 22.41
CA GLN A 319 27.12 1.12 22.32
C GLN A 319 26.49 0.37 23.50
N ASP A 320 27.01 -0.81 23.83
CA ASP A 320 26.56 -1.62 24.96
C ASP A 320 26.74 -0.86 26.28
N ALA A 321 27.92 -0.27 26.51
CA ALA A 321 28.20 0.51 27.72
C ALA A 321 27.19 1.66 27.92
N LEU A 322 26.81 2.36 26.86
CA LEU A 322 25.85 3.47 26.93
C LEU A 322 24.41 2.98 27.05
N SER A 323 24.03 1.88 26.39
CA SER A 323 22.67 1.33 26.50
C SER A 323 22.33 0.89 27.93
N THR A 324 23.32 0.48 28.72
CA THR A 324 23.13 0.10 30.13
C THR A 324 22.65 1.24 31.03
N TRP A 325 22.78 2.49 30.57
CA TRP A 325 22.28 3.65 31.30
C TRP A 325 20.76 3.72 31.35
N GLY A 326 20.06 3.00 30.45
CA GLY A 326 18.60 2.95 30.45
C GLY A 326 17.96 4.31 30.19
N ILE A 327 18.63 5.21 29.47
CA ILE A 327 18.06 6.49 29.06
C ILE A 327 16.97 6.20 28.03
N GLY A 328 15.72 6.58 28.33
CA GLY A 328 14.57 6.25 27.50
C GLY A 328 14.38 4.73 27.40
N ASP A 329 14.38 4.17 26.19
CA ASP A 329 14.36 2.71 25.98
C ASP A 329 15.76 2.08 25.84
N GLY A 330 16.83 2.84 26.07
CA GLY A 330 18.21 2.39 25.96
C GLY A 330 18.74 2.30 24.53
N SER A 331 17.95 2.65 23.51
CA SER A 331 18.39 2.63 22.12
C SER A 331 19.44 3.73 21.86
N VAL A 332 20.63 3.32 21.45
CA VAL A 332 21.75 4.21 21.10
C VAL A 332 22.47 3.62 19.90
N SER A 333 22.88 4.46 18.95
CA SER A 333 23.68 4.05 17.80
C SER A 333 25.02 4.80 17.78
N VAL A 334 26.08 4.07 17.46
CA VAL A 334 27.45 4.59 17.49
C VAL A 334 28.10 4.36 16.12
N THR A 335 28.82 5.37 15.62
CA THR A 335 29.69 5.23 14.44
C THR A 335 31.08 5.74 14.77
N ARG A 336 32.13 5.02 14.36
CA ARG A 336 33.54 5.38 14.59
C ARG A 336 34.24 5.70 13.28
N TRP A 337 35.11 6.71 13.29
CA TRP A 337 36.08 6.94 12.21
C TRP A 337 37.44 7.40 12.77
N SER A 338 38.47 7.30 11.93
CA SER A 338 39.79 7.89 12.15
C SER A 338 40.33 8.40 10.82
N GLU A 339 41.22 9.39 10.85
CA GLU A 339 41.89 9.81 9.63
C GLU A 339 42.92 8.74 9.19
N PRO A 340 43.13 8.53 7.87
CA PRO A 340 44.04 7.50 7.35
C PRO A 340 45.50 7.59 7.85
N ARG A 341 45.90 8.74 8.40
CA ARG A 341 47.25 8.99 8.92
C ARG A 341 47.32 9.02 10.44
N ASP A 342 46.17 8.99 11.13
CA ASP A 342 46.09 9.23 12.57
C ASP A 342 45.43 8.04 13.29
N VAL A 343 46.14 6.91 13.30
CA VAL A 343 45.71 5.66 13.96
C VAL A 343 45.66 5.78 15.49
N LEU A 344 46.04 6.93 16.03
CA LEU A 344 46.07 7.28 17.45
C LEU A 344 44.95 8.25 17.85
N GLN A 345 44.06 8.58 16.91
CA GLN A 345 42.88 9.38 17.14
C GLN A 345 41.64 8.66 16.61
N PHE A 346 40.63 8.53 17.46
CA PHE A 346 39.31 8.02 17.08
C PHE A 346 38.24 9.04 17.42
N SER A 347 37.28 9.19 16.51
CA SER A 347 36.09 9.99 16.71
C SER A 347 34.87 9.07 16.70
N TYR A 348 34.01 9.22 17.68
CA TYR A 348 32.77 8.46 17.85
C TYR A 348 31.60 9.42 17.77
N ARG A 349 30.67 9.17 16.86
CA ARG A 349 29.38 9.87 16.80
C ARG A 349 28.33 8.97 17.43
N ILE A 350 27.75 9.46 18.51
CA ILE A 350 26.76 8.77 19.35
C ILE A 350 25.42 9.43 19.10
N THR A 351 24.41 8.66 18.71
CA THR A 351 23.03 9.12 18.52
C THR A 351 22.13 8.44 19.56
N PHE A 352 21.51 9.21 20.44
CA PHE A 352 20.60 8.70 21.46
C PHE A 352 19.18 8.60 20.88
N GLU A 353 18.92 7.51 20.18
CA GLU A 353 17.64 7.26 19.49
C GLU A 353 16.50 6.94 20.47
N GLY A 354 16.84 6.47 21.66
CA GLY A 354 15.90 6.02 22.67
C GLY A 354 15.23 7.10 23.50
N TYR A 355 15.75 8.33 23.43
CA TYR A 355 15.30 9.45 24.27
C TYR A 355 14.59 10.53 23.46
N ALA A 356 13.53 11.10 24.04
CA ALA A 356 12.75 12.18 23.44
C ALA A 356 13.05 13.52 24.13
N GLY A 357 14.05 14.25 23.65
CA GLY A 357 14.44 15.55 24.21
C GLY A 357 15.93 15.80 24.10
N ASP A 358 16.35 16.93 24.66
CA ASP A 358 17.75 17.35 24.74
C ASP A 358 18.41 16.63 25.92
N LEU A 359 19.58 16.01 25.69
CA LEU A 359 20.35 15.36 26.75
C LEU A 359 21.54 16.23 27.15
N PRO A 360 21.94 16.19 28.43
CA PRO A 360 23.18 16.81 28.85
C PRO A 360 24.37 16.34 27.99
N LEU A 361 25.29 17.26 27.69
CA LEU A 361 26.54 16.91 27.03
C LEU A 361 27.31 15.88 27.87
N LEU A 362 27.78 14.83 27.22
CA LEU A 362 28.67 13.83 27.82
C LEU A 362 29.92 14.51 28.39
N GLU A 363 30.28 14.15 29.62
CA GLU A 363 31.59 14.45 30.16
C GLU A 363 32.56 13.34 29.76
N ALA A 364 33.55 13.68 28.94
CA ALA A 364 34.62 12.78 28.55
C ALA A 364 35.76 12.85 29.59
N ILE A 365 35.84 11.83 30.43
CA ILE A 365 36.84 11.74 31.49
C ILE A 365 38.10 11.09 30.90
N SER A 366 39.13 11.92 30.70
CA SER A 366 40.43 11.47 30.19
C SER A 366 41.10 10.52 31.20
N GLY A 367 41.36 9.29 30.77
CA GLY A 367 42.10 8.31 31.56
C GLY A 367 43.59 8.29 31.20
N ARG A 368 44.24 7.15 31.42
CA ARG A 368 45.69 7.02 31.25
C ARG A 368 46.09 7.15 29.78
N GLY A 369 46.99 8.09 29.47
CA GLY A 369 47.66 8.18 28.16
C GLY A 369 46.78 8.67 27.01
N VAL A 370 45.63 9.27 27.34
CA VAL A 370 44.58 9.66 26.40
C VAL A 370 44.05 11.04 26.80
N ASN A 371 43.68 11.85 25.82
CA ASN A 371 42.83 13.01 25.97
C ASN A 371 41.51 12.70 25.27
N ALA A 372 40.40 12.79 26.00
CA ALA A 372 39.05 12.57 25.49
C ALA A 372 38.22 13.84 25.66
N THR A 373 37.49 14.22 24.62
CA THR A 373 36.61 15.40 24.62
C THR A 373 35.26 15.06 24.02
N ALA A 374 34.18 15.64 24.55
CA ALA A 374 32.83 15.51 24.00
C ALA A 374 32.31 16.85 23.49
N THR A 375 31.53 16.82 22.40
CA THR A 375 30.88 17.99 21.81
C THR A 375 29.46 17.64 21.38
N ALA A 376 28.54 18.59 21.50
CA ALA A 376 27.19 18.47 20.96
C ALA A 376 27.22 18.76 19.46
N VAL A 377 26.66 17.85 18.66
CA VAL A 377 26.51 18.01 17.21
C VAL A 377 25.09 18.43 16.86
N GLN A 378 24.11 17.89 17.59
CA GLN A 378 22.71 18.18 17.41
C GLN A 378 21.95 17.96 18.71
N ASP A 379 21.30 19.02 19.19
CA ASP A 379 20.40 18.94 20.32
C ASP A 379 19.16 18.11 19.95
N GLY A 380 18.81 17.19 20.84
CA GLY A 380 17.58 16.44 20.77
C GLY A 380 16.39 17.36 21.01
N THR A 381 15.30 17.13 20.28
CA THR A 381 14.10 17.97 20.39
C THR A 381 12.85 17.12 20.44
N CYS A 382 11.84 17.62 21.14
CA CYS A 382 10.53 17.00 21.24
C CYS A 382 9.43 18.04 21.03
N ARG A 383 8.24 17.57 20.67
CA ARG A 383 7.06 18.41 20.47
C ARG A 383 5.85 17.81 21.14
N HIS A 384 4.99 18.66 21.71
CA HIS A 384 3.73 18.22 22.26
C HIS A 384 2.87 17.56 21.19
N ILE A 385 2.28 16.41 21.51
CA ILE A 385 1.32 15.76 20.60
C ILE A 385 0.05 16.61 20.49
N LYS A 386 -0.70 16.50 19.41
CA LYS A 386 -2.02 17.15 19.31
C LYS A 386 -1.93 18.68 19.53
N THR A 387 -1.13 19.36 18.71
CA THR A 387 -0.77 20.79 18.86
C THR A 387 -1.92 21.79 18.67
N SER A 388 -3.12 21.31 18.33
CA SER A 388 -4.33 22.13 18.28
C SER A 388 -5.12 21.99 19.58
N ALA A 389 -5.60 23.11 20.12
CA ALA A 389 -6.40 23.12 21.34
C ALA A 389 -7.68 22.28 21.14
N GLN A 390 -7.73 21.11 21.77
CA GLN A 390 -8.91 20.27 21.87
C GLN A 390 -9.07 19.83 23.31
N PRO A 391 -10.08 20.35 24.04
CA PRO A 391 -10.34 19.91 25.41
C PRO A 391 -10.64 18.41 25.43
N LEU A 392 -10.37 17.74 26.55
CA LEU A 392 -10.79 16.35 26.74
C LEU A 392 -12.33 16.31 26.70
N VAL A 393 -12.86 15.61 25.70
CA VAL A 393 -14.31 15.38 25.57
C VAL A 393 -14.57 13.90 25.90
N PRO A 394 -15.54 13.58 26.76
CA PRO A 394 -15.90 12.20 27.01
C PRO A 394 -16.41 11.54 25.72
N GLU A 395 -15.92 10.35 25.41
CA GLU A 395 -16.47 9.52 24.35
C GLU A 395 -17.86 9.01 24.77
N THR A 396 -18.90 9.33 23.99
CA THR A 396 -20.27 8.88 24.24
C THR A 396 -20.63 7.78 23.25
N GLN A 397 -20.87 6.55 23.73
CA GLN A 397 -21.37 5.45 22.93
C GLN A 397 -22.84 5.15 23.27
N ALA A 398 -23.68 5.04 22.25
CA ALA A 398 -25.08 4.66 22.42
C ALA A 398 -25.24 3.16 22.17
N LEU A 399 -25.69 2.43 23.19
CA LEU A 399 -26.01 1.01 23.07
C LEU A 399 -27.53 0.83 22.92
N ARG A 400 -27.94 0.08 21.90
CA ARG A 400 -29.33 -0.34 21.74
C ARG A 400 -29.43 -1.86 21.86
N VAL A 401 -30.12 -2.32 22.89
CA VAL A 401 -30.51 -3.73 23.02
C VAL A 401 -31.94 -3.87 22.51
N ALA A 402 -32.13 -4.70 21.49
CA ALA A 402 -33.45 -4.94 20.89
C ALA A 402 -33.70 -6.45 20.79
N SER A 403 -34.96 -6.84 20.96
CA SER A 403 -35.43 -8.22 20.81
C SER A 403 -36.86 -8.21 20.31
N THR A 404 -37.24 -9.24 19.56
CA THR A 404 -38.62 -9.49 19.12
C THR A 404 -39.47 -10.20 20.18
N SER A 405 -38.86 -10.63 21.29
CA SER A 405 -39.48 -11.33 22.43
C SER A 405 -38.98 -10.75 23.76
N PRO A 406 -39.71 -10.89 24.87
CA PRO A 406 -39.22 -10.48 26.20
C PRO A 406 -37.89 -11.18 26.50
N PHE A 407 -36.87 -10.41 26.87
CA PHE A 407 -35.55 -10.93 27.22
C PHE A 407 -35.21 -10.59 28.67
N HIS A 408 -34.42 -11.47 29.29
CA HIS A 408 -33.91 -11.37 30.66
C HIS A 408 -32.46 -11.85 30.66
N GLY A 409 -31.60 -11.20 31.46
CA GLY A 409 -30.19 -11.55 31.57
C GLY A 409 -29.28 -10.32 31.65
N TYR A 410 -27.97 -10.56 31.63
CA TYR A 410 -26.92 -9.55 31.62
C TYR A 410 -26.07 -9.70 30.35
N PHE A 411 -25.56 -8.60 29.82
CA PHE A 411 -24.53 -8.61 28.78
C PHE A 411 -23.28 -7.89 29.32
N ARG A 412 -22.11 -8.26 28.82
CA ARG A 412 -20.86 -7.52 29.07
C ARG A 412 -20.51 -6.72 27.85
N LEU A 413 -20.10 -5.48 28.06
CA LEU A 413 -19.49 -4.66 27.03
C LEU A 413 -17.98 -4.86 27.09
N ALA A 414 -17.36 -4.90 25.93
CA ALA A 414 -15.92 -4.82 25.80
C ALA A 414 -15.58 -3.64 24.87
N PHE A 415 -14.73 -2.73 25.32
CA PHE A 415 -14.25 -1.63 24.51
C PHE A 415 -12.76 -1.40 24.76
N ARG A 416 -11.95 -1.51 23.70
CA ARG A 416 -10.49 -1.29 23.75
C ARG A 416 -9.80 -2.01 24.92
N GLY A 417 -10.16 -3.27 25.16
CA GLY A 417 -9.57 -4.10 26.22
C GLY A 417 -10.21 -3.95 27.61
N HIS A 418 -11.11 -2.99 27.82
CA HIS A 418 -11.87 -2.85 29.06
C HIS A 418 -13.21 -3.61 28.97
N GLN A 419 -13.63 -4.25 30.07
CA GLN A 419 -14.91 -4.96 30.16
C GLN A 419 -15.75 -4.46 31.35
N THR A 420 -17.09 -4.43 31.19
CA THR A 420 -18.07 -4.09 32.24
C THR A 420 -18.52 -5.29 33.06
#